data_AF-A0A2N2IUL0-F1
#
_entry.id   AF-A0A2N2IUL0-F1
#
_cell.length_a   1.000
_cell.length_b   1.000
_cell.length_c   1.000
_cell.angle_alpha   90.00
_cell.angle_beta   90.00
_cell.angle_gamma   90.00
#
_symmetry.space_group_name_H-M   'P 1'
#
loop_
_entity.id
_entity.type
_entity.pdbx_description
1 polymer ?
#
loop_
_entity_poly.entity_id
_entity_poly.type
_entity_poly.pdbx_seq_one_letter_code
_entity_poly.pdbx_strand_id
1 'polypeptide(L)'
;MLAVLLLLTPPAWGGLEEQPDDIARQYGQAKAYYQGLLNSGKGTNRKSWLTSVTAFRSIYKAAPDHQVAPKSLFMLGQIHHTMFQQSGKAKDLDQAIASYEELSAKYAGNFLADDAFFILGTIYLTEKKDQGKAARAFAKIIAIYPEGDMAAAAEEKLLQIKHGATAPDPASTPAKEEVGEKCITPQIAEEPPAPEPAGKKPGLATVLPIRHWSNNRYTRLIVETTGPVTFKHQALSGDE
;
A
#
# COMPACT_ATOMS: atom_id res chain seq x y z
N MET A 1 -40.55 59.73 -0.99
CA MET A 1 -39.62 58.65 -0.66
C MET A 1 -39.53 57.70 -1.85
N LEU A 2 -38.38 57.60 -2.50
CA LEU A 2 -38.08 56.50 -3.41
C LEU A 2 -36.68 56.00 -3.05
N ALA A 3 -36.60 54.81 -2.45
CA ALA A 3 -35.35 54.12 -2.21
C ALA A 3 -35.12 53.15 -3.38
N VAL A 4 -34.12 53.46 -4.22
CA VAL A 4 -33.65 52.54 -5.26
C VAL A 4 -32.67 51.59 -4.60
N LEU A 5 -33.11 50.35 -4.38
CA LEU A 5 -32.28 49.26 -3.87
C LEU A 5 -31.51 48.64 -5.03
N LEU A 6 -30.25 49.05 -5.20
CA LEU A 6 -29.33 48.50 -6.19
C LEU A 6 -28.70 47.24 -5.60
N LEU A 7 -29.23 46.07 -5.96
CA LEU A 7 -28.66 44.78 -5.60
C LEU A 7 -27.42 44.53 -6.46
N LEU A 8 -26.24 44.83 -5.91
CA LEU A 8 -24.97 44.34 -6.45
C LEU A 8 -24.93 42.82 -6.24
N THR A 9 -25.07 42.07 -7.32
CA THR A 9 -24.73 40.65 -7.33
C THR A 9 -23.20 40.53 -7.26
N PRO A 10 -22.64 39.75 -6.32
CA PRO A 10 -21.22 39.47 -6.33
C PRO A 10 -20.87 38.69 -7.60
N PRO A 11 -19.70 38.95 -8.23
CA PRO A 11 -19.23 38.13 -9.33
C PRO A 11 -19.07 36.70 -8.81
N ALA A 12 -19.80 35.77 -9.41
CA ALA A 12 -19.53 34.35 -9.25
C ALA A 12 -18.11 34.09 -9.78
N TRP A 13 -17.14 34.05 -8.87
CA TRP A 13 -15.90 33.33 -9.13
C TRP A 13 -16.29 31.86 -9.25
N GLY A 14 -16.66 31.46 -10.46
CA GLY A 14 -16.76 30.07 -10.83
C GLY A 14 -15.37 29.47 -10.66
N GLY A 15 -15.11 28.89 -9.50
CA GLY A 15 -14.20 27.76 -9.45
C GLY A 15 -14.72 26.79 -10.49
N LEU A 16 -13.89 26.46 -11.47
CA LEU A 16 -14.12 25.33 -12.36
C LEU A 16 -14.16 24.09 -11.46
N GLU A 17 -15.32 23.83 -10.88
CA GLU A 17 -15.61 22.59 -10.18
C GLU A 17 -15.68 21.54 -11.29
N GLU A 18 -14.53 20.92 -11.57
CA GLU A 18 -14.40 19.90 -12.61
C GLU A 18 -15.44 18.81 -12.32
N GLN A 19 -16.43 18.72 -13.20
CA GLN A 19 -17.56 17.81 -13.02
C GLN A 19 -17.03 16.37 -12.97
N PRO A 20 -17.54 15.50 -12.07
CA PRO A 20 -17.10 14.11 -11.96
C PRO A 20 -17.07 13.35 -13.30
N ASP A 21 -18.02 13.64 -14.19
CA ASP A 21 -18.10 13.06 -15.53
C ASP A 21 -16.90 13.44 -16.42
N ASP A 22 -16.34 14.63 -16.26
CA ASP A 22 -15.16 15.06 -17.02
C ASP A 22 -13.91 14.32 -16.56
N ILE A 23 -13.73 14.16 -15.24
CA ILE A 23 -12.61 13.39 -14.66
C ILE A 23 -12.62 11.94 -15.15
N ALA A 24 -13.80 11.30 -15.15
CA ALA A 24 -13.95 9.93 -15.66
C ALA A 24 -13.63 9.84 -17.16
N ARG A 25 -14.07 10.83 -17.95
CA ARG A 25 -13.77 10.93 -19.39
C ARG A 25 -12.27 11.11 -19.65
N GLN A 26 -11.61 12.02 -18.94
CA GLN A 26 -10.16 12.24 -19.02
C GLN A 26 -9.39 10.97 -18.68
N TYR A 27 -9.81 10.24 -17.64
CA TYR A 27 -9.25 8.93 -17.31
C TYR A 27 -9.41 7.92 -18.45
N GLY A 28 -10.59 7.85 -19.07
CA GLY A 28 -10.84 7.00 -20.24
C GLY A 28 -9.89 7.30 -21.41
N GLN A 29 -9.68 8.58 -21.71
CA GLN A 29 -8.74 9.03 -22.75
C GLN A 29 -7.29 8.67 -22.42
N ALA A 30 -6.85 8.91 -21.18
CA ALA A 30 -5.51 8.55 -20.73
C ALA A 30 -5.26 7.04 -20.82
N LYS A 31 -6.26 6.23 -20.45
CA LYS A 31 -6.22 4.77 -20.58
C LYS A 31 -6.13 4.31 -22.03
N ALA A 32 -6.93 4.88 -22.93
CA ALA A 32 -6.86 4.57 -24.36
C ALA A 32 -5.48 4.93 -24.95
N TYR A 33 -4.91 6.08 -24.56
CA TYR A 33 -3.57 6.47 -24.96
C TYR A 33 -2.52 5.45 -24.49
N TYR A 34 -2.54 5.07 -23.21
CA TYR A 34 -1.66 4.04 -22.65
C TYR A 34 -1.77 2.70 -23.40
N GLN A 35 -2.99 2.24 -23.70
CA GLN A 35 -3.21 1.02 -24.47
C GLN A 35 -2.60 1.12 -25.88
N GLY A 36 -2.72 2.27 -26.54
CA GLY A 36 -2.04 2.54 -27.81
C GLY A 36 -0.52 2.41 -27.71
N LEU A 37 0.09 2.85 -26.60
CA LEU A 37 1.53 2.71 -26.38
C LEU A 37 1.97 1.25 -26.24
N LEU A 38 1.19 0.43 -25.55
CA LEU A 38 1.46 -1.01 -25.42
C LEU A 38 1.40 -1.71 -26.78
N ASN A 39 0.37 -1.39 -27.58
CA ASN A 39 0.19 -1.98 -28.91
C ASN A 39 1.24 -1.55 -29.93
N SER A 40 1.89 -0.41 -29.71
CA SER A 40 2.95 0.12 -30.59
C SER A 40 4.30 -0.61 -30.44
N GLY A 41 4.44 -1.50 -29.45
CA GLY A 41 5.61 -2.36 -29.27
C GLY A 41 6.93 -1.60 -29.07
N LYS A 42 8.00 -2.08 -29.74
CA LYS A 42 9.38 -1.55 -29.59
C LYS A 42 9.60 -0.14 -30.16
N GLY A 43 8.60 0.44 -30.85
CA GLY A 43 8.69 1.79 -31.41
C GLY A 43 8.32 2.92 -30.44
N THR A 44 7.87 2.60 -29.22
CA THR A 44 7.40 3.60 -28.26
C THR A 44 8.58 4.36 -27.64
N ASN A 45 8.64 5.67 -27.87
CA ASN A 45 9.67 6.51 -27.29
C ASN A 45 9.36 6.87 -25.81
N ARG A 46 10.40 7.19 -25.04
CA ARG A 46 10.28 7.59 -23.62
C ARG A 46 9.34 8.79 -23.41
N LYS A 47 9.29 9.73 -24.35
CA LYS A 47 8.46 10.94 -24.26
C LYS A 47 6.97 10.57 -24.24
N SER A 48 6.55 9.62 -25.07
CA SER A 48 5.16 9.12 -25.10
C SER A 48 4.77 8.50 -23.76
N TRP A 49 5.65 7.70 -23.14
CA TRP A 49 5.40 7.18 -21.79
C TRP A 49 5.24 8.31 -20.75
N LEU A 50 6.10 9.33 -20.80
CA LEU A 50 6.01 10.48 -19.90
C LEU A 50 4.74 11.32 -20.13
N THR A 51 4.23 11.40 -21.35
CA THR A 51 2.92 12.00 -21.64
C THR A 51 1.82 11.23 -20.90
N SER A 52 1.85 9.90 -20.94
CA SER A 52 0.89 9.06 -20.22
C SER A 52 1.00 9.25 -18.70
N VAL A 53 2.22 9.28 -18.15
CA VAL A 53 2.48 9.61 -16.73
C VAL A 53 1.88 10.96 -16.36
N THR A 54 2.07 11.98 -17.20
CA THR A 54 1.55 13.34 -16.93
C THR A 54 0.03 13.36 -16.90
N ALA A 55 -0.63 12.64 -17.81
CA ALA A 55 -2.09 12.55 -17.87
C ALA A 55 -2.66 11.93 -16.58
N PHE A 56 -2.22 10.72 -16.19
CA PHE A 56 -2.72 10.06 -14.98
C PHE A 56 -2.37 10.83 -13.70
N ARG A 57 -1.19 11.46 -13.64
CA ARG A 57 -0.79 12.29 -12.50
C ARG A 57 -1.68 13.53 -12.36
N SER A 58 -2.09 14.14 -13.47
CA SER A 58 -2.97 15.31 -13.46
C SER A 58 -4.37 14.93 -12.97
N ILE A 59 -4.93 13.82 -13.48
CA ILE A 59 -6.22 13.27 -13.03
C ILE A 59 -6.21 13.00 -11.52
N TYR A 60 -5.17 12.32 -11.03
CA TYR A 60 -5.02 12.02 -9.60
C TYR A 60 -4.97 13.30 -8.73
N LYS A 61 -4.24 14.32 -9.19
CA LYS A 61 -4.09 15.59 -8.46
C LYS A 61 -5.36 16.44 -8.47
N ALA A 62 -6.09 16.44 -9.58
CA ALA A 62 -7.31 17.21 -9.73
C ALA A 62 -8.43 16.66 -8.86
N ALA A 63 -8.52 15.33 -8.72
CA ALA A 63 -9.65 14.70 -8.06
C ALA A 63 -9.22 13.50 -7.18
N PRO A 64 -8.49 13.72 -6.07
CA PRO A 64 -7.99 12.65 -5.20
C PRO A 64 -9.11 11.82 -4.56
N ASP A 65 -10.28 12.39 -4.28
CA ASP A 65 -11.40 11.65 -3.67
C ASP A 65 -12.29 10.93 -4.71
N HIS A 66 -12.00 11.08 -6.01
CA HIS A 66 -12.80 10.48 -7.07
C HIS A 66 -12.52 8.97 -7.21
N GLN A 67 -13.50 8.21 -7.67
CA GLN A 67 -13.40 6.75 -7.87
C GLN A 67 -12.30 6.31 -8.86
N VAL A 68 -11.76 7.25 -9.65
CA VAL A 68 -10.64 6.98 -10.59
C VAL A 68 -9.27 7.32 -10.01
N ALA A 69 -9.19 7.95 -8.84
CA ALA A 69 -7.91 8.31 -8.24
C ALA A 69 -7.07 7.08 -7.84
N PRO A 70 -7.62 6.04 -7.17
CA PRO A 70 -6.89 4.80 -6.92
C PRO A 70 -6.41 4.14 -8.23
N LYS A 71 -7.29 4.12 -9.24
CA LYS A 71 -6.97 3.59 -10.58
C LYS A 71 -5.83 4.37 -11.22
N SER A 72 -5.81 5.69 -11.09
CA SER A 72 -4.77 6.56 -11.67
C SER A 72 -3.40 6.32 -11.03
N LEU A 73 -3.32 6.14 -9.70
CA LEU A 73 -2.08 5.74 -9.04
C LEU A 73 -1.61 4.35 -9.48
N PHE A 74 -2.53 3.40 -9.61
CA PHE A 74 -2.21 2.07 -10.13
C PHE A 74 -1.61 2.15 -11.54
N MET A 75 -2.25 2.91 -12.44
CA MET A 75 -1.74 3.14 -13.80
C MET A 75 -0.36 3.83 -13.80
N LEU A 76 -0.12 4.80 -12.91
CA LEU A 76 1.21 5.42 -12.75
C LEU A 76 2.27 4.39 -12.37
N GLY A 77 1.95 3.52 -11.42
CA GLY A 77 2.80 2.40 -11.02
C GLY A 77 3.12 1.48 -12.20
N GLN A 78 2.10 1.09 -12.97
CA GLN A 78 2.25 0.20 -14.12
C GLN A 78 3.09 0.84 -15.23
N ILE A 79 2.83 2.09 -15.59
CA ILE A 79 3.58 2.80 -16.64
C ILE A 79 5.06 2.89 -16.26
N HIS A 80 5.36 3.30 -15.04
CA HIS A 80 6.74 3.40 -14.56
C HIS A 80 7.42 2.03 -14.50
N HIS A 81 6.71 0.98 -14.08
CA HIS A 81 7.24 -0.37 -14.09
C HIS A 81 7.54 -0.86 -15.52
N THR A 82 6.65 -0.61 -16.49
CA THR A 82 6.89 -0.90 -17.91
C THR A 82 8.11 -0.14 -18.44
N MET A 83 8.24 1.15 -18.10
CA MET A 83 9.42 1.95 -18.49
C MET A 83 10.72 1.38 -17.90
N PHE A 84 10.68 0.89 -16.66
CA PHE A 84 11.81 0.19 -16.05
C PHE A 84 12.12 -1.11 -16.80
N GLN A 85 11.13 -1.96 -17.08
CA GLN A 85 11.34 -3.22 -17.81
C GLN A 85 11.93 -2.99 -19.21
N GLN A 86 11.59 -1.88 -19.88
CA GLN A 86 12.13 -1.55 -21.20
C GLN A 86 13.54 -0.96 -21.17
N SER A 87 13.91 -0.22 -20.12
CA SER A 87 15.12 0.61 -20.11
C SER A 87 16.14 0.29 -19.01
N GLY A 88 15.76 -0.50 -18.01
CA GLY A 88 16.56 -0.82 -16.83
C GLY A 88 16.81 0.35 -15.88
N LYS A 89 16.20 1.52 -16.10
CA LYS A 89 16.46 2.72 -15.30
C LYS A 89 15.84 2.62 -13.91
N ALA A 90 16.67 2.45 -12.88
CA ALA A 90 16.24 2.32 -11.49
C ALA A 90 15.25 3.41 -11.03
N LYS A 91 15.43 4.66 -11.49
CA LYS A 91 14.51 5.76 -11.19
C LYS A 91 13.07 5.48 -11.60
N ASP A 92 12.86 4.78 -12.72
CA ASP A 92 11.50 4.43 -13.14
C ASP A 92 10.92 3.36 -12.21
N LEU A 93 11.72 2.39 -11.74
CA LEU A 93 11.27 1.42 -10.73
C LEU A 93 10.91 2.08 -9.40
N ASP A 94 11.72 3.03 -8.96
CA ASP A 94 11.46 3.78 -7.71
C ASP A 94 10.16 4.59 -7.80
N GLN A 95 9.85 5.16 -8.96
CA GLN A 95 8.57 5.84 -9.19
C GLN A 95 7.39 4.85 -9.22
N ALA A 96 7.59 3.64 -9.74
CA ALA A 96 6.57 2.60 -9.71
C ALA A 96 6.24 2.21 -8.26
N ILE A 97 7.27 1.91 -7.46
CA ILE A 97 7.15 1.60 -6.03
C ILE A 97 6.43 2.73 -5.29
N ALA A 98 6.85 3.98 -5.48
CA ALA A 98 6.23 5.13 -4.82
C ALA A 98 4.73 5.25 -5.15
N SER A 99 4.34 4.99 -6.40
CA SER A 99 2.93 5.07 -6.82
C SER A 99 2.08 3.98 -6.17
N TYR A 100 2.59 2.74 -6.07
CA TYR A 100 1.90 1.64 -5.39
C TYR A 100 1.86 1.84 -3.88
N GLU A 101 2.94 2.33 -3.26
CA GLU A 101 2.98 2.64 -1.83
C GLU A 101 1.97 3.74 -1.49
N GLU A 102 1.87 4.79 -2.31
CA GLU A 102 0.88 5.85 -2.15
C GLU A 102 -0.57 5.33 -2.31
N LEU A 103 -0.80 4.44 -3.29
CA LEU A 103 -2.09 3.78 -3.51
C LEU A 103 -2.51 2.99 -2.27
N SER A 104 -1.66 2.10 -1.78
CA SER A 104 -1.95 1.27 -0.61
C SER A 104 -2.07 2.08 0.68
N ALA A 105 -1.34 3.19 0.82
CA ALA A 105 -1.41 4.04 2.01
C ALA A 105 -2.68 4.90 2.05
N LYS A 106 -3.05 5.53 0.92
CA LYS A 106 -4.19 6.46 0.87
C LYS A 106 -5.53 5.77 0.68
N TYR A 107 -5.54 4.60 0.03
CA TYR A 107 -6.78 3.90 -0.33
C TYR A 107 -6.83 2.49 0.25
N ALA A 108 -6.49 2.35 1.54
CA ALA A 108 -6.38 1.07 2.22
C ALA A 108 -7.67 0.22 2.28
N GLY A 109 -8.84 0.74 1.89
CA GLY A 109 -10.09 -0.03 1.75
C GLY A 109 -10.46 -0.38 0.30
N ASN A 110 -9.64 -0.01 -0.69
CA ASN A 110 -9.91 -0.25 -2.10
C ASN A 110 -9.31 -1.60 -2.54
N PHE A 111 -10.02 -2.33 -3.41
CA PHE A 111 -9.56 -3.60 -4.01
C PHE A 111 -8.32 -3.46 -4.93
N LEU A 112 -7.81 -2.26 -5.17
CA LEU A 112 -6.53 -2.07 -5.86
C LEU A 112 -5.35 -1.96 -4.88
N ALA A 113 -5.62 -1.86 -3.58
CA ALA A 113 -4.59 -1.69 -2.57
C ALA A 113 -3.89 -3.02 -2.22
N ASP A 114 -4.62 -4.14 -2.22
CA ASP A 114 -4.09 -5.50 -2.17
C ASP A 114 -3.32 -5.86 -3.45
N ASP A 115 -3.86 -5.55 -4.63
CA ASP A 115 -3.13 -5.63 -5.91
C ASP A 115 -1.78 -4.88 -5.83
N ALA A 116 -1.81 -3.65 -5.33
CA ALA A 116 -0.62 -2.81 -5.17
C ALA A 116 0.39 -3.43 -4.18
N PHE A 117 -0.07 -3.97 -3.05
CA PHE A 117 0.81 -4.70 -2.14
C PHE A 117 1.41 -5.95 -2.78
N PHE A 118 0.64 -6.67 -3.60
CA PHE A 118 1.13 -7.88 -4.27
C PHE A 118 2.21 -7.54 -5.29
N ILE A 119 1.98 -6.48 -6.07
CA ILE A 119 2.96 -5.95 -7.02
C ILE A 119 4.21 -5.44 -6.29
N LEU A 120 4.06 -4.70 -5.19
CA LEU A 120 5.19 -4.26 -4.36
C LEU A 120 6.01 -5.44 -3.85
N GLY A 121 5.33 -6.47 -3.31
CA GLY A 121 5.99 -7.67 -2.82
C GLY A 121 6.79 -8.37 -3.92
N THR A 122 6.20 -8.45 -5.12
CA THR A 122 6.86 -9.00 -6.30
C THR A 122 8.06 -8.15 -6.69
N ILE A 123 7.89 -6.82 -6.81
CA ILE A 123 8.98 -5.89 -7.15
C ILE A 123 10.17 -6.02 -6.19
N TYR A 124 9.88 -6.10 -4.89
CA TYR A 124 10.93 -6.27 -3.89
C TYR A 124 11.62 -7.63 -4.00
N LEU A 125 10.89 -8.69 -4.32
CA LEU A 125 11.43 -10.04 -4.46
C LEU A 125 12.29 -10.20 -5.73
N THR A 126 11.81 -9.72 -6.87
CA THR A 126 12.42 -10.01 -8.18
C THR A 126 13.42 -8.95 -8.62
N GLU A 127 13.12 -7.67 -8.47
CA GLU A 127 13.93 -6.56 -9.01
C GLU A 127 14.88 -5.99 -7.96
N LYS A 128 14.40 -5.79 -6.72
CA LYS A 128 15.24 -5.27 -5.63
C LYS A 128 15.99 -6.35 -4.85
N LYS A 129 15.60 -7.62 -4.99
CA LYS A 129 16.14 -8.77 -4.24
C LYS A 129 16.09 -8.58 -2.70
N ASP A 130 15.11 -7.82 -2.23
CA ASP A 130 14.86 -7.55 -0.82
C ASP A 130 13.71 -8.44 -0.32
N GLN A 131 14.05 -9.65 0.10
CA GLN A 131 13.08 -10.62 0.61
C GLN A 131 12.35 -10.12 1.86
N GLY A 132 13.01 -9.29 2.69
CA GLY A 132 12.42 -8.73 3.90
C GLY A 132 11.28 -7.77 3.57
N LYS A 133 11.49 -6.84 2.64
CA LYS A 133 10.42 -5.94 2.16
C LYS A 133 9.35 -6.69 1.39
N ALA A 134 9.74 -7.67 0.58
CA ALA A 134 8.78 -8.52 -0.13
C ALA A 134 7.82 -9.22 0.84
N ALA A 135 8.37 -9.90 1.86
CA ALA A 135 7.59 -10.58 2.88
C ALA A 135 6.67 -9.62 3.64
N ARG A 136 7.14 -8.42 3.99
CA ARG A 136 6.29 -7.40 4.65
C ARG A 136 5.11 -6.98 3.78
N ALA A 137 5.32 -6.80 2.47
CA ALA A 137 4.25 -6.43 1.55
C ALA A 137 3.20 -7.56 1.42
N PHE A 138 3.63 -8.81 1.22
CA PHE A 138 2.71 -9.95 1.16
C PHE A 138 1.97 -10.19 2.48
N ALA A 139 2.65 -10.04 3.62
CA ALA A 139 2.03 -10.18 4.94
C ALA A 139 0.94 -9.11 5.20
N LYS A 140 1.09 -7.90 4.65
CA LYS A 140 0.05 -6.86 4.72
C LYS A 140 -1.22 -7.27 4.01
N ILE A 141 -1.14 -8.01 2.90
CA ILE A 141 -2.32 -8.49 2.18
C ILE A 141 -3.14 -9.41 3.08
N ILE A 142 -2.50 -10.41 3.69
CA ILE A 142 -3.16 -11.36 4.59
C ILE A 142 -3.71 -10.67 5.84
N ALA A 143 -3.03 -9.62 6.31
CA ALA A 143 -3.44 -8.90 7.51
C ALA A 143 -4.60 -7.91 7.29
N ILE A 144 -4.66 -7.26 6.13
CA ILE A 144 -5.61 -6.17 5.84
C ILE A 144 -6.73 -6.63 4.92
N TYR A 145 -6.46 -7.55 4.00
CA TYR A 145 -7.38 -8.07 2.99
C TYR A 145 -7.46 -9.60 3.06
N PRO A 146 -7.85 -10.20 4.20
CA PRO A 146 -7.85 -11.65 4.37
C PRO A 146 -8.81 -12.38 3.41
N GLU A 147 -9.83 -11.69 2.89
CA GLU A 147 -10.81 -12.21 1.93
C GLU A 147 -10.57 -11.68 0.50
N GLY A 148 -9.49 -10.93 0.28
CA GLY A 148 -9.11 -10.41 -1.04
C GLY A 148 -8.61 -11.51 -1.98
N ASP A 149 -8.71 -11.27 -3.28
CA ASP A 149 -8.29 -12.24 -4.30
C ASP A 149 -6.77 -12.49 -4.28
N MET A 150 -5.99 -11.52 -3.81
CA MET A 150 -4.54 -11.64 -3.66
C MET A 150 -4.08 -12.36 -2.39
N ALA A 151 -4.97 -12.66 -1.44
CA ALA A 151 -4.58 -13.23 -0.13
C ALA A 151 -3.90 -14.61 -0.25
N ALA A 152 -4.50 -15.51 -1.03
CA ALA A 152 -3.95 -16.86 -1.24
C ALA A 152 -2.60 -16.83 -1.97
N ALA A 153 -2.49 -15.99 -3.01
CA ALA A 153 -1.24 -15.82 -3.75
C ALA A 153 -0.13 -15.21 -2.87
N ALA A 154 -0.48 -14.25 -2.00
CA ALA A 154 0.46 -13.65 -1.06
C ALA A 154 0.99 -14.66 -0.02
N GLU A 155 0.13 -15.55 0.48
CA GLU A 155 0.54 -16.64 1.37
C GLU A 155 1.51 -17.59 0.69
N GLU A 156 1.24 -17.98 -0.55
CA GLU A 156 2.15 -18.81 -1.33
C GLU A 156 3.53 -18.15 -1.48
N LYS A 157 3.57 -16.85 -1.81
CA LYS A 157 4.83 -16.10 -1.91
C LYS A 157 5.58 -16.04 -0.58
N LEU A 158 4.90 -15.91 0.55
CA LEU A 158 5.54 -15.97 1.87
C LEU A 158 6.13 -17.34 2.17
N LEU A 159 5.44 -18.41 1.81
CA LEU A 159 5.97 -19.77 1.93
C LEU A 159 7.18 -19.97 1.03
N GLN A 160 7.16 -19.46 -0.21
CA GLN A 160 8.31 -19.50 -1.12
C GLN A 160 9.52 -18.76 -0.53
N ILE A 161 9.32 -17.59 0.08
CA ILE A 161 10.41 -16.84 0.74
C ILE A 161 10.98 -17.64 1.92
N LYS A 162 10.14 -18.25 2.75
CA LYS A 162 10.57 -19.06 3.90
C LYS A 162 11.35 -20.31 3.48
N HIS A 163 10.87 -21.05 2.48
CA HIS A 163 11.54 -22.26 1.99
C HIS A 163 12.74 -21.96 1.06
N GLY A 164 12.76 -20.80 0.40
CA GLY A 164 13.90 -20.35 -0.39
C GLY A 164 15.07 -19.89 0.47
N ALA A 165 14.80 -19.45 1.71
CA ALA A 165 15.83 -19.11 2.70
C ALA A 165 16.51 -20.34 3.34
N THR A 166 16.00 -21.56 3.11
CA THR A 166 16.61 -22.82 3.61
C THR A 166 17.73 -23.39 2.71
N ALA A 167 18.17 -22.68 1.68
CA ALA A 167 19.42 -22.98 0.98
C ALA A 167 20.57 -22.13 1.55
N PRO A 168 21.69 -22.72 2.02
CA PRO A 168 22.78 -21.96 2.63
C PRO A 168 23.63 -21.31 1.53
N ASP A 169 23.58 -19.97 1.39
CA ASP A 169 24.56 -19.24 0.60
C ASP A 169 25.81 -18.92 1.46
N PRO A 170 27.02 -19.33 1.03
CA PRO A 170 28.26 -19.21 1.79
C PRO A 170 28.91 -17.84 1.56
N ALA A 171 28.27 -16.75 2.00
CA ALA A 171 28.91 -15.44 2.03
C ALA A 171 28.25 -14.48 3.02
N SER A 172 27.98 -14.96 4.23
CA SER A 172 27.78 -14.09 5.38
C SER A 172 28.78 -14.50 6.45
N THR A 173 29.88 -13.76 6.54
CA THR A 173 30.78 -13.87 7.67
C THR A 173 29.98 -13.62 8.96
N PRO A 174 30.11 -14.49 9.97
CA PRO A 174 29.17 -14.58 11.08
C PRO A 174 29.49 -13.55 12.16
N ALA A 175 28.49 -12.76 12.56
CA ALA A 175 28.45 -12.22 13.91
C ALA A 175 27.95 -13.35 14.82
N LYS A 176 28.92 -14.09 15.37
CA LYS A 176 28.85 -15.17 16.37
C LYS A 176 27.47 -15.50 16.98
N GLU A 177 27.09 -16.75 16.74
CA GLU A 177 26.15 -17.53 17.55
C GLU A 177 26.67 -17.73 18.98
N GLU A 178 25.77 -17.78 19.95
CA GLU A 178 25.78 -18.88 20.92
C GLU A 178 24.40 -19.54 20.93
N VAL A 179 24.41 -20.82 20.58
CA VAL A 179 23.29 -21.75 20.65
C VAL A 179 23.13 -22.19 22.11
N GLY A 180 21.96 -21.94 22.67
CA GLY A 180 21.46 -22.62 23.86
C GLY A 180 19.98 -22.89 23.66
N GLU A 181 19.60 -24.16 23.54
CA GLU A 181 18.22 -24.63 23.45
C GLU A 181 17.30 -23.92 24.44
N LYS A 182 16.39 -23.08 23.94
CA LYS A 182 15.06 -22.87 24.53
C LYS A 182 14.17 -22.02 23.63
N CYS A 183 12.90 -22.45 23.61
CA CYS A 183 11.74 -21.84 22.99
C CYS A 183 11.81 -20.30 22.95
N ILE A 184 11.79 -19.73 21.74
CA ILE A 184 11.96 -18.29 21.51
C ILE A 184 10.77 -17.53 22.11
N THR A 185 11.03 -16.87 23.22
CA THR A 185 10.20 -15.81 23.79
C THR A 185 10.73 -14.50 23.20
N PRO A 186 9.94 -13.66 22.51
CA PRO A 186 10.44 -12.38 22.05
C PRO A 186 10.62 -11.45 23.25
N GLN A 187 11.87 -11.20 23.63
CA GLN A 187 12.23 -10.10 24.52
C GLN A 187 12.05 -8.78 23.76
N ILE A 188 11.19 -7.92 24.32
CA ILE A 188 11.07 -6.51 23.95
C ILE A 188 12.29 -5.81 24.56
N ALA A 189 13.21 -5.36 23.71
CA ALA A 189 14.19 -4.34 24.08
C ALA A 189 13.47 -2.98 24.12
N GLU A 190 13.64 -2.27 25.22
CA GLU A 190 13.14 -0.91 25.43
C GLU A 190 13.77 0.05 24.40
N GLU A 191 12.93 0.71 23.60
CA GLU A 191 13.28 1.96 22.91
C GLU A 191 12.63 3.16 23.65
N PRO A 192 13.27 4.34 23.62
CA PRO A 192 13.06 5.45 24.56
C PRO A 192 11.72 6.18 24.36
N PRO A 193 11.25 6.95 25.36
CA PRO A 193 9.92 7.56 25.31
C PRO A 193 9.87 8.70 24.29
N ALA A 194 9.00 8.56 23.28
CA ALA A 194 8.58 9.65 22.40
C ALA A 194 7.47 10.50 23.09
N PRO A 195 7.33 11.80 22.73
CA PRO A 195 6.82 12.83 23.62
C PRO A 195 5.30 12.76 23.83
N GLU A 196 4.90 13.06 25.07
CA GLU A 196 3.50 13.12 25.50
C GLU A 196 2.70 14.16 24.70
N PRO A 197 1.52 13.81 24.15
CA PRO A 197 0.48 14.80 23.91
C PRO A 197 -0.23 15.08 25.24
N ALA A 198 -0.31 16.37 25.55
CA ALA A 198 -0.89 16.91 26.76
C ALA A 198 -2.30 16.37 27.07
N GLY A 199 -2.49 16.01 28.33
CA GLY A 199 -3.73 16.23 29.07
C GLY A 199 -4.92 15.34 28.73
N LYS A 200 -4.95 14.13 29.32
CA LYS A 200 -6.20 13.49 29.79
C LYS A 200 -5.86 12.51 30.92
N LYS A 201 -6.65 12.55 32.00
CA LYS A 201 -6.51 11.75 33.23
C LYS A 201 -6.37 10.25 32.92
N PRO A 202 -5.67 9.45 33.75
CA PRO A 202 -5.51 8.01 33.53
C PRO A 202 -6.85 7.31 33.82
N GLY A 203 -7.71 7.26 32.80
CA GLY A 203 -8.88 6.38 32.79
C GLY A 203 -8.47 4.99 32.35
N LEU A 204 -9.19 3.96 32.81
CA LEU A 204 -9.05 2.60 32.31
C LEU A 204 -9.21 2.61 30.78
N ALA A 205 -8.24 2.04 30.05
CA ALA A 205 -8.38 1.81 28.61
C ALA A 205 -9.55 0.84 28.39
N THR A 206 -10.49 1.23 27.53
CA THR A 206 -11.65 0.40 27.21
C THR A 206 -11.30 -0.51 26.04
N VAL A 207 -11.59 -1.80 26.17
CA VAL A 207 -11.49 -2.74 25.07
C VAL A 207 -12.66 -2.51 24.13
N LEU A 208 -12.35 -2.23 22.86
CA LEU A 208 -13.33 -2.08 21.78
C LEU A 208 -13.84 -3.47 21.35
N PRO A 209 -14.94 -3.54 20.57
CA PRO A 209 -15.46 -4.81 20.07
C PRO A 209 -14.38 -5.66 19.39
N ILE A 210 -14.19 -6.89 19.89
CA ILE A 210 -13.17 -7.81 19.39
C ILE A 210 -13.53 -8.20 17.96
N ARG A 211 -12.59 -7.98 17.04
CA ARG A 211 -12.71 -8.49 15.68
C ARG A 211 -12.03 -9.85 15.60
N HIS A 212 -12.62 -10.76 14.84
CA HIS A 212 -12.04 -12.08 14.64
C HIS A 212 -12.13 -12.49 13.18
N TRP A 213 -11.21 -13.35 12.78
CA TRP A 213 -11.22 -14.05 11.51
C TRP A 213 -10.88 -15.50 11.78
N SER A 214 -11.71 -16.40 11.27
CA SER A 214 -11.51 -17.83 11.41
C SER A 214 -11.40 -18.46 10.03
N ASN A 215 -10.39 -19.29 9.83
CA ASN A 215 -10.28 -20.16 8.66
C ASN A 215 -9.98 -21.60 9.12
N ASN A 216 -9.82 -22.52 8.17
CA ASN A 216 -9.56 -23.94 8.49
C ASN A 216 -8.19 -24.21 9.17
N ARG A 217 -7.34 -23.20 9.34
CA ARG A 217 -5.97 -23.34 9.85
C ARG A 217 -5.74 -22.59 11.17
N TYR A 218 -6.47 -21.51 11.43
CA TYR A 218 -6.35 -20.74 12.68
C TYR A 218 -7.55 -19.81 12.89
N THR A 219 -7.69 -19.32 14.12
CA THR A 219 -8.56 -18.20 14.49
C THR A 219 -7.69 -17.03 14.95
N ARG A 220 -7.85 -15.87 14.32
CA ARG A 220 -7.17 -14.62 14.69
C ARG A 220 -8.13 -13.72 15.43
N LEU A 221 -7.71 -13.21 16.58
CA LEU A 221 -8.42 -12.18 17.35
C LEU A 221 -7.65 -10.86 17.28
N ILE A 222 -8.36 -9.76 17.04
CA ILE A 222 -7.84 -8.39 17.14
C ILE A 222 -8.58 -7.69 18.27
N VAL A 223 -7.82 -7.27 19.28
CA VAL A 223 -8.29 -6.57 20.46
C VAL A 223 -7.81 -5.13 20.36
N GLU A 224 -8.72 -4.22 20.03
CA GLU A 224 -8.42 -2.78 20.01
C GLU A 224 -8.74 -2.17 21.37
N THR A 225 -7.99 -1.13 21.73
CA THR A 225 -8.15 -0.42 23.01
C THR A 225 -8.16 1.09 22.78
N THR A 226 -8.89 1.81 23.63
CA THR A 226 -9.01 3.29 23.52
C THR A 226 -7.76 4.05 23.95
N GLY A 227 -6.74 3.35 24.46
CA GLY A 227 -5.46 3.91 24.89
C GLY A 227 -4.42 2.81 25.11
N PRO A 228 -3.16 3.18 25.41
CA PRO A 228 -2.06 2.22 25.57
C PRO A 228 -2.34 1.20 26.68
N VAL A 229 -2.02 -0.07 26.42
CA VAL A 229 -2.14 -1.17 27.40
C VAL A 229 -0.89 -2.04 27.42
N THR A 230 -0.59 -2.63 28.58
CA THR A 230 0.40 -3.70 28.71
C THR A 230 -0.29 -5.05 28.60
N PHE A 231 0.31 -6.01 27.89
CA PHE A 231 -0.24 -7.37 27.75
C PHE A 231 0.83 -8.44 28.04
N LYS A 232 0.37 -9.66 28.33
CA LYS A 232 1.23 -10.85 28.48
C LYS A 232 0.83 -11.88 27.45
N HIS A 233 1.82 -12.56 26.87
CA HIS A 233 1.59 -13.65 25.94
C HIS A 233 1.56 -14.98 26.68
N GLN A 234 0.55 -15.81 26.40
CA GLN A 234 0.45 -17.18 26.90
C GLN A 234 -0.01 -18.10 25.77
N ALA A 235 0.81 -19.09 25.41
CA ALA A 235 0.42 -20.14 24.50
C ALA A 235 -0.25 -21.27 25.29
N LEU A 236 -1.39 -21.74 24.81
CA LEU A 236 -2.03 -22.94 25.33
C LEU A 236 -1.41 -24.16 24.63
N SER A 237 -1.03 -25.17 25.40
CA SER A 237 -0.69 -26.48 24.87
C SER A 237 -1.92 -27.06 24.19
N GLY A 238 -1.78 -27.56 22.96
CA GLY A 238 -2.86 -28.29 22.30
C GLY A 238 -3.07 -29.63 23.00
N ASP A 239 -4.32 -29.96 23.30
CA ASP A 239 -4.68 -31.32 23.71
C ASP A 239 -4.53 -32.23 22.47
N GLU A 240 -3.62 -33.22 22.56
CA GLU A 240 -3.43 -34.29 21.56
C GLU A 240 -4.63 -35.25 21.51
#